data_AF-A0A925X4B4-F1
#
_entry.id   AF-A0A925X4B4-F1
#
_cell.length_a   1.000
_cell.length_b   1.000
_cell.length_c   1.000
_cell.angle_alpha   90.00
_cell.angle_beta   90.00
_cell.angle_gamma   90.00
#
_symmetry.space_group_name_H-M   'P 1'
#
loop_
_entity.id
_entity.type
_entity.pdbx_description
1 polymer ?
#
loop_
_entity_poly.entity_id
_entity_poly.type
_entity_poly.pdbx_seq_one_letter_code
_entity_poly.pdbx_strand_id
1 'polypeptide(L)' 'MKEKRRRSSQISRKLRMLRAHGLLSKLPNTHRYVVSDKGRRVIAALIAVRQTDINKLPKAA' A
#
# COMPACT_ATOMS: atom_id res chain seq x y z
N MET A 1 6.29 -3.65 26.93
CA MET A 1 6.54 -2.32 26.33
C MET A 1 7.40 -2.37 25.04
N LYS A 2 8.58 -3.01 25.05
CA LYS A 2 9.54 -3.03 23.92
C LYS A 2 8.95 -3.56 22.60
N GLU A 3 8.23 -4.67 22.66
CA GLU A 3 7.61 -5.29 21.47
C GLU A 3 6.52 -4.43 20.83
N LYS A 4 5.70 -3.74 21.64
CA LYS A 4 4.68 -2.80 21.15
C LYS A 4 5.33 -1.66 20.36
N ARG A 5 6.38 -1.04 20.91
CA ARG A 5 7.15 0.03 20.23
C ARG A 5 7.79 -0.47 18.93
N ARG A 6 8.33 -1.69 18.92
CA ARG A 6 8.92 -2.33 17.72
C ARG A 6 7.87 -2.54 16.63
N ARG A 7 6.68 -3.05 16.96
CA ARG A 7 5.58 -3.20 15.99
C ARG A 7 5.13 -1.85 15.45
N SER A 8 4.93 -0.86 16.32
CA SER A 8 4.52 0.49 15.91
C SER A 8 5.55 1.18 14.99
N SER A 9 6.86 1.00 15.23
CA SER A 9 7.90 1.57 14.36
C SER A 9 7.92 0.90 12.99
N GLN A 10 7.71 -0.42 12.91
CA GLN A 10 7.61 -1.16 11.66
C GLN A 10 6.41 -0.69 10.82
N ILE A 11 5.23 -0.55 11.43
CA ILE A 11 4.04 -0.05 10.73
C ILE A 11 4.26 1.38 10.23
N SER A 12 4.81 2.26 11.07
CA SER A 12 5.14 3.63 10.68
C SER A 12 6.10 3.69 9.50
N ARG A 13 7.10 2.78 9.46
CA ARG A 13 8.03 2.66 8.33
C ARG A 13 7.32 2.22 7.06
N LYS A 14 6.43 1.23 7.13
CA LYS A 14 5.63 0.78 5.96
C LYS A 14 4.76 1.91 5.41
N LEU A 15 4.06 2.65 6.27
CA LEU A 15 3.26 3.80 5.87
C LEU A 15 4.10 4.89 5.19
N ARG A 16 5.31 5.17 5.71
CA ARG A 16 6.25 6.10 5.06
C ARG A 16 6.68 5.66 3.68
N MET A 17 7.01 4.37 3.48
CA MET A 17 7.40 3.85 2.16
C MET A 17 6.25 4.00 1.15
N LEU A 18 5.04 3.58 1.53
CA LEU A 18 3.86 3.71 0.67
C LEU A 18 3.55 5.17 0.30
N ARG A 19 3.74 6.11 1.26
CA ARG A 19 3.62 7.54 1.01
C ARG A 19 4.69 8.06 0.06
N ALA A 20 5.95 7.63 0.22
CA ALA A 20 7.05 8.03 -0.66
C ALA A 20 6.82 7.59 -2.11
N HIS A 21 6.17 6.44 -2.33
CA HIS A 21 5.79 5.97 -3.67
C HIS A 21 4.48 6.59 -4.21
N GLY A 22 3.85 7.48 -3.44
CA GLY A 22 2.62 8.18 -3.81
C GLY A 22 1.38 7.29 -3.78
N LEU A 23 1.40 6.15 -3.08
CA LEU A 23 0.24 5.25 -2.93
C LEU A 23 -0.68 5.68 -1.77
N LEU A 24 -0.11 6.34 -0.77
CA LEU A 24 -0.85 6.92 0.36
C LEU A 24 -0.57 8.42 0.47
N SER A 25 -1.56 9.16 0.96
CA SER A 25 -1.44 10.57 1.34
C SER A 25 -1.74 10.73 2.83
N LYS A 26 -0.95 11.52 3.55
CA LYS A 26 -1.21 11.85 4.96
C LYS A 26 -2.12 13.06 5.03
N LEU A 27 -3.20 12.98 5.80
CA LEU A 27 -4.06 14.14 6.06
C LEU A 27 -3.36 15.09 7.05
N PRO A 28 -3.35 16.42 6.81
CA PRO A 28 -2.75 17.39 7.72
C PRO A 28 -3.39 17.29 9.11
N ASN A 29 -2.60 17.60 10.15
CA ASN A 29 -3.04 17.67 11.55
C ASN A 29 -3.71 16.40 12.12
N THR A 30 -3.58 15.26 11.44
CA THR A 30 -4.11 13.97 11.92
C THR A 30 -3.08 12.86 11.75
N HIS A 31 -3.37 11.71 12.37
CA HIS A 31 -2.66 10.45 12.15
C HIS A 31 -3.26 9.62 11.00
N ARG A 32 -4.20 10.19 10.23
CA ARG A 32 -4.91 9.46 9.19
C ARG A 32 -4.13 9.46 7.88
N TYR A 33 -4.11 8.29 7.24
CA TYR A 33 -3.59 8.09 5.89
C TYR A 33 -4.75 7.70 4.98
N VAL A 34 -4.82 8.31 3.81
CA VAL A 34 -5.82 8.01 2.79
C VAL A 34 -5.13 7.42 1.57
N VAL A 35 -5.82 6.52 0.87
CA VAL A 35 -5.32 5.95 -0.38
C VAL A 35 -5.42 7.01 -1.48
N SER A 36 -4.33 7.24 -2.20
CA SER A 36 -4.30 8.19 -3.33
C SER A 36 -4.98 7.59 -4.57
N ASP A 37 -5.25 8.39 -5.61
CA ASP A 37 -5.74 7.87 -6.89
C ASP A 37 -4.80 6.87 -7.56
N LYS A 38 -3.49 7.08 -7.41
CA LYS A 38 -2.48 6.12 -7.85
C LYS A 38 -2.58 4.83 -7.03
N GLY A 39 -2.70 4.95 -5.71
CA GLY A 39 -2.88 3.81 -4.81
C GLY A 39 -4.11 2.99 -5.15
N ARG A 40 -5.25 3.64 -5.42
CA ARG A 40 -6.51 2.97 -5.82
C ARG A 40 -6.32 2.15 -7.10
N ARG A 41 -5.70 2.73 -8.13
CA ARG A 41 -5.40 2.03 -9.40
C ARG A 41 -4.49 0.81 -9.19
N VAL A 42 -3.43 0.95 -8.40
CA VAL A 42 -2.51 -0.15 -8.09
C VAL A 42 -3.22 -1.26 -7.31
N ILE A 43 -4.03 -0.91 -6.31
CA ILE A 43 -4.80 -1.89 -5.53
C ILE A 43 -5.77 -2.65 -6.45
N ALA A 44 -6.50 -1.96 -7.32
CA ALA A 44 -7.40 -2.58 -8.27
C ALA A 44 -6.67 -3.54 -9.23
N ALA A 45 -5.51 -3.12 -9.77
CA ALA A 45 -4.68 -3.98 -10.62
C ALA A 45 -4.18 -5.23 -9.86
N LEU A 46 -3.74 -5.08 -8.61
CA LEU A 46 -3.30 -6.21 -7.77
C LEU A 46 -4.46 -7.18 -7.47
N ILE A 47 -5.66 -6.67 -7.19
CA ILE A 47 -6.84 -7.50 -6.97
C ILE A 47 -7.19 -8.26 -8.25
N ALA A 48 -7.21 -7.58 -9.40
CA ALA A 48 -7.46 -8.21 -10.69
C ALA A 48 -6.44 -9.33 -11.00
N VAL A 49 -5.14 -9.06 -10.81
CA VAL A 49 -4.07 -10.06 -10.99
C VAL A 49 -4.25 -11.27 -10.06
N ARG A 50 -4.71 -11.07 -8.83
CA ARG A 50 -4.97 -12.18 -7.89
C ARG A 50 -6.20 -13.00 -8.26
N GLN A 51 -7.17 -12.40 -8.95
CA GLN A 51 -8.39 -13.07 -9.39
C GLN A 51 -8.23 -13.74 -10.75
N THR A 52 -7.29 -13.28 -11.58
CA THR A 52 -6.94 -13.97 -12.82
C THR A 52 -6.18 -15.25 -12.48
N ASP A 53 -6.72 -16.38 -12.91
CA ASP A 53 -5.96 -17.63 -12.97
C ASP A 53 -4.61 -17.39 -13.66
N ILE A 54 -3.54 -17.99 -13.12
CA ILE A 54 -2.16 -17.84 -13.60
C ILE A 54 -2.07 -18.13 -15.12
N ASN A 55 -2.97 -18.97 -15.65
CA ASN A 55 -3.09 -19.33 -17.06
C ASN A 55 -3.64 -18.22 -17.97
N LYS A 56 -4.19 -17.14 -17.43
CA LYS A 56 -4.77 -16.00 -18.19
C LYS A 56 -3.96 -14.72 -18.08
N LEU A 57 -2.81 -14.75 -17.41
CA LEU A 57 -1.90 -13.60 -17.41
C LEU A 57 -1.33 -13.42 -18.82
N PRO A 58 -1.50 -12.25 -19.47
CA PRO A 58 -0.76 -11.97 -20.68
C PRO A 58 0.74 -11.99 -20.34
N LYS A 59 1.54 -12.74 -21.10
CA LYS A 59 2.99 -12.67 -21.00
C LYS A 59 3.37 -11.20 -21.18
N ALA A 60 3.87 -10.57 -20.12
CA ALA A 60 4.52 -9.27 -20.24
C ALA A 60 5.67 -9.47 -21.23
N ALA A 61 5.60 -8.73 -22.35
CA ALA A 61 6.59 -8.74 -23.41
C ALA A 61 7.94 -8.22 -22.93
#